data_AF-A0A1W1VY54-F1
#
_entry.id   AF-A0A1W1VY54-F1
#
_cell.length_a   1.000
_cell.length_b   1.000
_cell.length_c   1.000
_cell.angle_alpha   90.00
_cell.angle_beta   90.00
_cell.angle_gamma   90.00
#
_symmetry.space_group_name_H-M   'P 1'
#
loop_
_entity.id
_entity.type
_entity.pdbx_description
1 polymer ?
#
loop_
_entity_poly.entity_id
_entity_poly.type
_entity_poly.pdbx_seq_one_letter_code
_entity_poly.pdbx_strand_id
1 'polypeptide(L)' 'MKSEENRKVRVLGVDLVDGMPDYKKTPEENWEEYRKRYYEVYGIWLPTYEEAKQEMNA' A
#
# COMPACT_ATOMS: atom_id res chain seq x y z
N MET A 1 -37.48 12.39 14.34
CA MET A 1 -36.24 12.01 15.05
C MET A 1 -35.40 11.21 14.06
N LYS A 2 -34.18 11.68 13.78
CA LYS A 2 -33.27 11.22 12.71
C LYS A 2 -32.86 9.75 12.87
N SER A 3 -32.68 8.98 11.80
CA SER A 3 -31.59 7.98 11.77
C SER A 3 -31.25 7.33 10.42
N GLU A 4 -32.06 7.41 9.36
CA GLU A 4 -31.75 6.64 8.13
C GLU A 4 -30.87 7.35 7.09
N GLU A 5 -30.65 8.67 7.21
CA GLU A 5 -30.14 9.48 6.10
C GLU A 5 -28.61 9.59 5.96
N ASN A 6 -27.80 8.85 6.75
CA ASN A 6 -26.34 9.07 6.73
C ASN A 6 -25.47 7.83 7.02
N ARG A 7 -25.89 6.62 6.61
CA ARG A 7 -24.88 5.57 6.37
C ARG A 7 -24.13 5.91 5.09
N LYS A 8 -23.18 6.86 5.20
CA LYS A 8 -22.07 6.97 4.26
C LYS A 8 -21.41 5.58 4.24
N VAL A 9 -21.78 4.75 3.28
CA VAL A 9 -20.97 3.60 2.90
C VAL A 9 -19.64 4.23 2.54
N ARG A 10 -18.68 4.20 3.46
CA ARG A 10 -17.29 4.51 3.14
C ARG A 10 -16.93 3.41 2.16
N VAL A 11 -17.01 3.73 0.87
CA VAL A 11 -16.43 2.90 -0.18
C VAL A 11 -14.96 2.88 0.18
N LEU A 12 -14.54 1.83 0.88
CA LEU A 12 -13.13 1.53 1.07
C LEU A 12 -12.63 1.30 -0.34
N GLY A 13 -11.86 2.25 -0.87
CA GLY A 13 -11.20 2.08 -2.16
C GLY A 13 -10.45 0.76 -2.10
N VAL A 14 -10.69 -0.11 -3.08
CA VAL A 14 -9.90 -1.33 -3.21
C VAL A 14 -8.49 -0.86 -3.52
N ASP A 15 -7.53 -1.17 -2.65
CA ASP A 15 -6.14 -1.01 -3.02
C ASP A 15 -5.88 -1.95 -4.19
N LEU A 16 -5.52 -1.38 -5.33
CA LEU A 16 -5.22 -2.14 -6.55
C LEU A 16 -3.85 -2.80 -6.47
N VAL A 17 -3.09 -2.53 -5.40
CA VAL A 17 -1.81 -3.15 -5.09
C VAL A 17 -1.97 -4.07 -3.89
N ASP A 18 -1.80 -5.38 -4.11
CA ASP A 18 -1.78 -6.34 -3.02
C ASP A 18 -0.51 -6.15 -2.17
N GLY A 19 -0.71 -5.66 -0.95
CA GLY A 19 0.33 -5.43 0.05
C GLY A 19 0.65 -6.66 0.91
N MET A 20 0.08 -7.83 0.64
CA MET A 20 0.38 -9.03 1.41
C MET A 20 1.81 -9.53 1.12
N PRO A 21 2.68 -9.63 2.14
CA PRO A 21 4.05 -10.08 1.93
C PRO A 21 4.10 -11.58 1.65
N ASP A 22 5.03 -11.99 0.79
CA ASP A 22 5.43 -13.38 0.66
C ASP A 22 6.41 -13.72 1.79
N TYR A 23 5.96 -14.52 2.75
CA TYR A 23 6.77 -14.94 3.90
C TYR A 23 7.96 -15.86 3.55
N LYS A 24 8.11 -16.26 2.28
CA LYS A 24 9.31 -16.95 1.79
C LYS A 24 10.39 -16.00 1.29
N LYS A 25 10.08 -14.71 1.14
CA LYS A 25 10.99 -13.67 0.63
C LYS A 25 11.47 -12.76 1.76
N THR A 26 12.58 -12.07 1.53
CA THR A 26 13.05 -11.05 2.46
C THR A 26 12.15 -9.80 2.40
N PRO A 27 12.18 -8.95 3.43
CA PRO A 27 11.47 -7.66 3.39
C PRO A 27 11.87 -6.78 2.20
N GLU A 28 13.15 -6.79 1.83
CA GLU A 28 13.71 -6.06 0.69
C GLU A 28 13.05 -6.52 -0.63
N GLU A 29 13.03 -7.85 -0.86
CA GLU A 29 12.44 -8.45 -2.06
C GLU A 29 10.93 -8.18 -2.15
N ASN A 30 10.22 -8.31 -1.02
CA ASN A 30 8.80 -7.99 -0.95
C ASN A 30 8.52 -6.51 -1.26
N TRP A 31 9.36 -5.61 -0.75
CA TRP A 31 9.25 -4.18 -1.01
C TRP A 31 9.46 -3.84 -2.48
N GLU A 32 10.44 -4.47 -3.13
CA GLU A 32 10.71 -4.27 -4.56
C GLU A 32 9.58 -4.79 -5.45
N GLU A 33 8.98 -5.93 -5.10
CA GLU A 33 7.82 -6.45 -5.81
C GLU A 33 6.59 -5.55 -5.63
N TYR A 34 6.31 -5.11 -4.40
CA TYR A 34 5.26 -4.14 -4.11
C TYR A 34 5.45 -2.84 -4.90
N ARG A 35 6.68 -2.30 -4.92
CA ARG A 35 7.03 -1.11 -5.71
C ARG A 35 6.73 -1.26 -7.19
N LYS A 36 7.04 -2.42 -7.78
CA LYS A 36 6.77 -2.69 -9.20
C LYS A 36 5.28 -2.69 -9.48
N ARG A 37 4.49 -3.40 -8.67
CA ARG A 37 3.02 -3.42 -8.79
C ARG A 37 2.44 -2.02 -8.61
N TYR A 38 2.94 -1.27 -7.64
CA TYR A 38 2.53 0.12 -7.39
C TYR A 38 2.80 1.02 -8.61
N TYR A 39 3.96 0.89 -9.23
CA TYR A 39 4.29 1.60 -10.46
C TYR A 39 3.39 1.20 -11.64
N GLU A 40 3.09 -0.09 -11.80
CA GLU A 40 2.20 -0.57 -12.87
C GLU A 40 0.77 0.00 -12.74
N VAL A 41 0.27 0.14 -11.51
CA VAL A 41 -1.07 0.66 -11.23
C VAL A 41 -1.13 2.19 -11.30
N TYR A 42 -0.16 2.87 -10.70
CA TYR A 42 -0.23 4.32 -10.45
C TYR A 42 0.79 5.14 -11.24
N GLY A 43 1.77 4.53 -11.90
CA GLY A 43 2.84 5.20 -12.64
C GLY A 43 3.87 5.90 -11.76
N ILE A 44 3.86 5.65 -10.45
CA ILE A 44 4.72 6.31 -9.46
C ILE A 44 5.64 5.28 -8.81
N TRP A 45 6.94 5.57 -8.77
CA TRP A 45 7.90 4.78 -8.01
C TRP A 45 7.95 5.24 -6.56
N LEU A 46 7.72 4.31 -5.62
CA LEU A 46 7.96 4.55 -4.20
C LEU A 46 9.47 4.56 -3.88
N PRO A 47 9.89 5.10 -2.72
CA PRO A 47 11.28 5.02 -2.26
C PRO A 47 11.80 3.59 -2.24
N THR A 48 13.10 3.39 -2.42
CA THR A 48 13.75 2.10 -2.19
C THR A 48 13.55 1.65 -0.74
N TYR A 49 13.82 0.36 -0.49
CA TYR A 49 13.62 -0.18 0.85
C TYR A 49 14.53 0.50 1.89
N GLU A 50 15.77 0.83 1.52
CA GLU A 50 16.69 1.56 2.40
C GLU A 50 16.24 3.00 2.65
N GLU A 51 15.73 3.70 1.63
CA GLU A 51 15.17 5.06 1.80
C GLU A 51 13.94 5.04 2.72
N ALA A 52 13.04 4.08 2.52
CA ALA A 52 11.85 3.91 3.38
C ALA A 52 12.23 3.60 4.84
N LYS A 53 13.26 2.76 5.06
CA LYS A 53 13.80 2.49 6.39
C LYS A 53 14.38 3.73 7.06
N GLN A 54 15.06 4.59 6.32
CA GLN A 54 15.63 5.82 6.87
C GLN A 54 14.52 6.78 7.32
N GLU A 55 13.46 6.93 6.53
CA GLU A 55 12.31 7.78 6.88
C GLU A 55 11.55 7.28 8.12
N MET A 56 11.43 5.96 8.32
CA MET A 56 10.74 5.40 9.49
C MET A 56 11.52 5.52 10.80
N ASN A 57 12.84 5.68 10.72
CA ASN A 57 13.72 5.81 11.89
C ASN A 57 14.12 7.27 12.19
N ALA A 58 13.70 8.21 11.34
CA ALA A 58 13.90 9.65 11.50
C ALA A 58 12.76 10.30 12.29
#